data_AF-A0A1Z9LE29-F1
#
_entry.id   AF-A0A1Z9LE29-F1
#
_cell.length_a   1.000
_cell.length_b   1.000
_cell.length_c   1.000
_cell.angle_alpha   90.00
_cell.angle_beta   90.00
_cell.angle_gamma   90.00
#
_symmetry.space_group_name_H-M   'P 1'
#
loop_
_entity.id
_entity.type
_entity.pdbx_description
1 polymer ?
#
loop_
_entity_poly.entity_id
_entity_poly.type
_entity_poly.pdbx_seq_one_letter_code
_entity_poly.pdbx_strand_id
1 'polypeptide(L)'
;MAILITSPGLVTTGTEGADEILFGSSVAANGSVVNALAGNDTITLTAAGATISSVGGPSINGMGGADVISVSGLPDFSAGVAALNGGAGGDTITVSNASGGVAVNGGDGNDLINVLSGSVESLNVGGGSDTVNIATGSVVSAVTLGAGADYFSAFGDVAGNLVAGGGADTITLASFSKSGAILNADSSANGGGADSISVGILGANADIKGKGGSDTISVTTIGSGA
;
A
#
# COMPACT_ATOMS: atom_id res chain seq x y z
N MET A 1 0.03 23.19 -11.43
CA MET A 1 1.14 24.10 -11.02
C MET A 1 2.40 23.27 -10.79
N ALA A 2 3.59 23.87 -10.63
CA ALA A 2 4.78 23.14 -10.17
C ALA A 2 5.26 23.69 -8.84
N ILE A 3 5.48 22.83 -7.85
CA ILE A 3 5.96 23.18 -6.50
C ILE A 3 7.22 22.37 -6.20
N LEU A 4 8.29 23.08 -5.82
CA LEU A 4 9.52 22.46 -5.31
C LEU A 4 9.60 22.67 -3.80
N ILE A 5 9.55 21.58 -3.04
CA ILE A 5 9.77 21.59 -1.59
C ILE A 5 11.26 21.51 -1.34
N THR A 6 11.83 22.60 -0.81
CA THR A 6 13.27 22.72 -0.54
C THR A 6 13.63 22.60 0.94
N SER A 7 12.64 22.40 1.82
CA SER A 7 12.86 22.31 3.27
C SER A 7 11.89 21.32 3.94
N PRO A 8 12.35 20.59 4.97
CA PRO A 8 11.53 19.64 5.73
C PRO A 8 10.45 20.33 6.56
N GLY A 9 9.46 19.57 7.01
CA GLY A 9 8.49 19.97 8.04
C GLY A 9 7.48 21.05 7.61
N LEU A 10 7.35 21.29 6.30
CA LEU A 10 6.42 22.28 5.77
C LEU A 10 5.05 21.65 5.46
N VAL A 11 4.02 22.49 5.55
CA VAL A 11 2.72 22.22 4.91
C VAL A 11 2.78 22.82 3.51
N THR A 12 2.60 21.98 2.51
CA THR A 12 2.52 22.34 1.09
C THR A 12 1.12 22.04 0.59
N THR A 13 0.47 23.04 0.00
CA THR A 13 -0.86 22.89 -0.57
C THR A 13 -0.80 23.22 -2.05
N GLY A 14 -1.37 22.33 -2.87
CA GLY A 14 -1.59 22.51 -4.30
C GLY A 14 -2.71 23.49 -4.63
N THR A 15 -3.18 23.42 -5.86
CA THR A 15 -4.34 24.12 -6.42
C THR A 15 -5.44 23.11 -6.75
N GLU A 16 -6.60 23.56 -7.22
CA GLU A 16 -7.67 22.65 -7.68
C GLU A 16 -7.44 22.07 -9.09
N GLY A 17 -6.27 22.31 -9.68
CA GLY A 17 -5.90 21.75 -10.98
C GLY A 17 -4.58 21.00 -10.89
N ALA A 18 -4.28 20.22 -11.92
CA ALA A 18 -3.12 19.33 -11.96
C ALA A 18 -1.80 20.01 -11.54
N ASP A 19 -1.16 19.45 -10.53
CA ASP A 19 0.05 19.90 -9.88
C ASP A 19 1.19 18.90 -9.97
N GLU A 20 2.41 19.41 -10.06
CA GLU A 20 3.65 18.65 -9.95
C GLU A 20 4.35 19.10 -8.67
N ILE A 21 4.37 18.24 -7.66
CA ILE A 21 4.95 18.52 -6.34
C ILE A 21 6.19 17.64 -6.15
N LEU A 22 7.35 18.28 -6.08
CA LEU A 22 8.63 17.59 -5.96
C LEU A 22 9.33 17.96 -4.66
N PHE A 23 9.76 16.97 -3.89
CA PHE A 23 10.76 17.18 -2.86
C PHE A 23 12.15 17.26 -3.50
N GLY A 24 12.91 18.30 -3.18
CA GLY A 24 14.31 18.38 -3.60
C GLY A 24 15.09 17.15 -3.15
N SER A 25 16.03 16.68 -3.97
CA SER A 25 16.73 15.39 -3.83
C SER A 25 17.53 15.20 -2.53
N SER A 26 17.70 16.25 -1.73
CA SER A 26 18.38 16.23 -0.43
C SER A 26 17.45 16.59 0.74
N VAL A 27 16.15 16.74 0.49
CA VAL A 27 15.18 17.13 1.51
C VAL A 27 14.65 15.87 2.18
N ALA A 28 14.90 15.74 3.47
CA ALA A 28 14.18 14.78 4.29
C ALA A 28 12.72 15.24 4.40
N ALA A 29 11.74 14.49 3.93
CA ALA A 29 10.32 14.85 4.07
C ALA A 29 9.76 14.71 5.51
N ASN A 30 10.67 14.63 6.49
CA ASN A 30 10.43 14.65 7.91
C ASN A 30 9.27 15.60 8.29
N GLY A 31 8.18 15.03 8.84
CA GLY A 31 6.99 15.75 9.30
C GLY A 31 6.29 16.65 8.28
N SER A 32 6.63 16.52 6.99
CA SER A 32 6.06 17.37 5.95
C SER A 32 4.63 16.93 5.64
N VAL A 33 3.76 17.90 5.37
CA VAL A 33 2.39 17.62 4.91
C VAL A 33 2.26 18.14 3.50
N VAL A 34 1.79 17.30 2.58
CA VAL A 34 1.46 17.68 1.21
C VAL A 34 -0.01 17.40 0.98
N ASN A 35 -0.74 18.41 0.53
CA ASN A 35 -2.15 18.33 0.17
C ASN A 35 -2.30 18.82 -1.28
N ALA A 36 -2.48 17.92 -2.24
CA ALA A 36 -2.53 18.30 -3.64
C ALA A 36 -3.89 18.93 -4.05
N LEU A 37 -4.97 18.55 -3.34
CA LEU A 37 -6.33 19.07 -3.41
C LEU A 37 -7.19 18.40 -4.49
N ALA A 38 -7.41 19.03 -5.62
CA ALA A 38 -8.22 18.49 -6.70
C ALA A 38 -7.38 18.56 -7.98
N GLY A 39 -7.62 17.65 -8.91
CA GLY A 39 -6.86 17.60 -10.15
C GLY A 39 -6.09 16.28 -10.24
N ASN A 40 -5.40 16.07 -11.36
CA ASN A 40 -4.58 14.89 -11.50
C ASN A 40 -3.15 15.29 -11.18
N ASP A 41 -2.73 15.04 -9.96
CA ASP A 41 -1.50 15.55 -9.40
C ASP A 41 -0.37 14.50 -9.49
N THR A 42 0.86 14.97 -9.47
CA THR A 42 2.05 14.14 -9.43
C THR A 42 2.92 14.58 -8.26
N ILE A 43 3.09 13.71 -7.27
CA ILE A 43 3.87 13.95 -6.08
C ILE A 43 5.07 13.02 -6.06
N THR A 44 6.27 13.59 -6.08
CA THR A 44 7.52 12.82 -6.06
C THR A 44 8.37 13.16 -4.85
N LEU A 45 8.72 12.13 -4.07
CA LEU A 45 9.64 12.19 -2.96
C LEU A 45 10.82 11.25 -3.19
N THR A 46 12.02 11.79 -3.26
CA THR A 46 13.27 11.03 -3.25
C THR A 46 14.08 11.46 -2.04
N ALA A 47 14.00 10.67 -0.96
CA ALA A 47 14.73 10.95 0.27
C ALA A 47 16.11 10.26 0.27
N ALA A 48 17.07 10.88 0.96
CA ALA A 48 18.36 10.25 1.25
C ALA A 48 18.22 9.41 2.53
N GLY A 49 18.51 8.11 2.45
CA GLY A 49 18.24 7.08 3.47
C GLY A 49 19.03 7.15 4.78
N ALA A 50 19.10 8.31 5.43
CA ALA A 50 19.65 8.46 6.78
C ALA A 50 18.54 8.32 7.83
N THR A 51 18.76 7.53 8.90
CA THR A 51 17.85 7.47 10.05
C THR A 51 17.63 8.87 10.64
N ILE A 52 16.37 9.24 10.84
CA ILE A 52 16.01 10.55 11.36
C ILE A 52 15.38 10.37 12.74
N SER A 53 16.08 10.85 13.77
CA SER A 53 15.62 10.76 15.16
C SER A 53 14.62 11.87 15.48
N SER A 54 13.67 11.57 16.34
CA SER A 54 12.66 12.45 16.95
C SER A 54 11.61 13.05 16.02
N VAL A 55 11.40 12.50 14.80
CA VAL A 55 10.32 13.00 13.94
C VAL A 55 9.55 11.93 13.17
N GLY A 56 8.26 12.21 12.97
CA GLY A 56 7.34 11.37 12.19
C GLY A 56 7.57 11.48 10.69
N GLY A 57 7.09 10.47 9.97
CA GLY A 57 7.09 10.47 8.51
C GLY A 57 6.21 11.56 7.89
N PRO A 58 6.41 11.86 6.60
CA PRO A 58 5.54 12.78 5.86
C PRO A 58 4.10 12.26 5.76
N SER A 59 3.15 13.17 5.65
CA SER A 59 1.79 12.91 5.16
C SER A 59 1.67 13.45 3.75
N ILE A 60 1.43 12.58 2.78
CA ILE A 60 1.29 12.92 1.36
C ILE A 60 -0.13 12.56 0.93
N ASN A 61 -0.91 13.56 0.53
CA ASN A 61 -2.32 13.42 0.20
C ASN A 61 -2.57 13.94 -1.23
N GLY A 62 -2.97 13.07 -2.15
CA GLY A 62 -3.47 13.46 -3.48
C GLY A 62 -4.83 14.15 -3.38
N MET A 63 -5.71 13.58 -2.55
CA MET A 63 -7.05 14.06 -2.18
C MET A 63 -8.11 13.81 -3.26
N GLY A 64 -8.05 14.43 -4.44
CA GLY A 64 -9.12 14.27 -5.42
C GLY A 64 -8.65 14.40 -6.85
N GLY A 65 -9.18 13.57 -7.74
CA GLY A 65 -8.67 13.36 -9.08
C GLY A 65 -7.75 12.15 -9.13
N ALA A 66 -7.18 11.84 -10.30
CA ALA A 66 -6.34 10.67 -10.48
C ALA A 66 -4.87 11.04 -10.31
N ASP A 67 -4.29 10.67 -9.17
CA ASP A 67 -3.00 11.13 -8.71
C ASP A 67 -1.88 10.10 -8.89
N VAL A 68 -0.65 10.58 -8.99
CA VAL A 68 0.56 9.75 -9.02
C VAL A 68 1.44 10.12 -7.84
N ILE A 69 1.58 9.20 -6.88
CA ILE A 69 2.44 9.38 -5.71
C ILE A 69 3.62 8.41 -5.80
N SER A 70 4.83 8.94 -5.93
CA SER A 70 6.05 8.14 -5.99
C SER A 70 7.00 8.51 -4.85
N VAL A 71 7.27 7.55 -3.97
CA VAL A 71 8.24 7.71 -2.89
C VAL A 71 9.41 6.73 -3.02
N SER A 72 10.61 7.24 -2.79
CA SER A 72 11.82 6.44 -2.79
C SER A 72 12.78 6.85 -1.68
N GLY A 73 13.49 5.88 -1.11
CA GLY A 73 14.57 6.11 -0.14
C GLY A 73 14.09 6.64 1.21
N LEU A 74 12.84 6.36 1.59
CA LEU A 74 12.28 6.79 2.86
C LEU A 74 13.07 6.17 4.02
N PRO A 75 13.64 6.99 4.92
CA PRO A 75 14.38 6.49 6.06
C PRO A 75 13.44 5.93 7.14
N ASP A 76 14.05 5.38 8.19
CA ASP A 76 13.37 5.09 9.43
C ASP A 76 13.07 6.38 10.21
N PHE A 77 11.78 6.60 10.49
CA PHE A 77 11.24 7.75 11.20
C PHE A 77 10.94 7.32 12.64
N SER A 78 11.74 7.81 13.59
CA SER A 78 11.70 7.26 14.96
C SER A 78 10.42 7.61 15.75
N ALA A 79 9.47 8.35 15.18
CA ALA A 79 8.25 8.82 15.85
C ALA A 79 6.96 8.64 15.01
N GLY A 80 6.96 7.71 14.04
CA GLY A 80 5.79 7.36 13.23
C GLY A 80 6.14 7.20 11.75
N VAL A 81 5.28 6.54 10.97
CA VAL A 81 5.56 6.21 9.57
C VAL A 81 5.18 7.30 8.57
N ALA A 82 5.68 7.20 7.35
CA ALA A 82 5.15 7.98 6.23
C ALA A 82 3.72 7.52 5.92
N ALA A 83 2.81 8.46 5.64
CA ALA A 83 1.45 8.19 5.19
C ALA A 83 1.28 8.67 3.75
N LEU A 84 0.91 7.77 2.84
CA LEU A 84 0.60 8.06 1.45
C LEU A 84 -0.88 7.78 1.24
N ASN A 85 -1.62 8.78 0.79
CA ASN A 85 -3.06 8.71 0.58
C ASN A 85 -3.38 9.19 -0.83
N GLY A 86 -3.94 8.31 -1.67
CA GLY A 86 -4.43 8.67 -3.00
C GLY A 86 -5.58 9.65 -2.89
N GLY A 87 -6.69 9.21 -2.31
CA GLY A 87 -7.86 10.05 -2.07
C GLY A 87 -9.05 9.58 -2.89
N ALA A 88 -9.64 10.44 -3.71
CA ALA A 88 -10.75 10.08 -4.59
C ALA A 88 -10.31 10.13 -6.04
N GLY A 89 -10.39 9.03 -6.77
CA GLY A 89 -9.93 8.91 -8.15
C GLY A 89 -9.17 7.61 -8.36
N GLY A 90 -8.72 7.34 -9.59
CA GLY A 90 -7.90 6.16 -9.84
C GLY A 90 -6.43 6.50 -9.65
N ASP A 91 -5.90 6.25 -8.46
CA ASP A 91 -4.58 6.71 -8.06
C ASP A 91 -3.49 5.68 -8.34
N THR A 92 -2.26 6.15 -8.53
CA THR A 92 -1.07 5.29 -8.64
C THR A 92 -0.08 5.62 -7.55
N ILE A 93 0.17 4.67 -6.64
CA ILE A 93 1.12 4.83 -5.55
C ILE A 93 2.29 3.87 -5.72
N THR A 94 3.51 4.40 -5.76
CA THR A 94 4.74 3.61 -5.84
C THR A 94 5.62 3.84 -4.63
N VAL A 95 5.97 2.75 -3.94
CA VAL A 95 6.89 2.75 -2.80
C VAL A 95 8.14 1.98 -3.17
N SER A 96 9.30 2.59 -2.95
CA SER A 96 10.60 1.93 -3.14
C SER A 96 11.60 2.32 -2.04
N ASN A 97 12.46 1.39 -1.66
CA ASN A 97 13.56 1.58 -0.72
C ASN A 97 13.13 2.26 0.58
N ALA A 98 11.96 1.89 1.12
CA ALA A 98 11.45 2.43 2.38
C ALA A 98 11.90 1.56 3.56
N SER A 99 12.70 2.09 4.48
CA SER A 99 13.20 1.34 5.65
C SER A 99 12.35 1.51 6.90
N GLY A 100 11.60 2.61 7.03
CA GLY A 100 10.88 3.02 8.23
C GLY A 100 9.44 2.54 8.37
N GLY A 101 8.95 1.69 7.47
CA GLY A 101 7.52 1.46 7.38
C GLY A 101 6.79 2.61 6.68
N VAL A 102 5.76 2.27 5.92
CA VAL A 102 4.88 3.22 5.22
C VAL A 102 3.45 2.75 5.43
N ALA A 103 2.55 3.68 5.76
CA ALA A 103 1.12 3.48 5.66
C ALA A 103 0.68 3.96 4.27
N VAL A 104 0.05 3.07 3.50
CA VAL A 104 -0.44 3.37 2.15
C VAL A 104 -1.95 3.18 2.13
N ASN A 105 -2.66 4.22 1.68
CA ASN A 105 -4.09 4.20 1.44
C ASN A 105 -4.37 4.60 -0.02
N GLY A 106 -5.11 3.77 -0.75
CA GLY A 106 -5.60 4.09 -2.10
C GLY A 106 -6.70 5.13 -2.01
N GLY A 107 -7.88 4.72 -1.56
CA GLY A 107 -8.99 5.60 -1.25
C GLY A 107 -10.26 5.14 -1.97
N ASP A 108 -10.95 6.05 -2.64
CA ASP A 108 -12.06 5.72 -3.53
C ASP A 108 -11.57 5.74 -4.98
N GLY A 109 -12.02 4.83 -5.84
CA GLY A 109 -11.63 4.72 -7.23
C GLY A 109 -10.74 3.50 -7.48
N ASN A 110 -10.37 3.25 -8.74
CA ASN A 110 -9.60 2.05 -9.09
C ASN A 110 -8.11 2.36 -9.01
N ASP A 111 -7.48 1.92 -7.93
CA ASP A 111 -6.10 2.28 -7.59
C ASP A 111 -5.07 1.24 -8.06
N LEU A 112 -3.85 1.71 -8.29
CA LEU A 112 -2.68 0.91 -8.59
C LEU A 112 -1.57 1.16 -7.57
N ILE A 113 -1.29 0.16 -6.72
CA ILE A 113 -0.22 0.23 -5.72
C ILE A 113 0.92 -0.71 -6.09
N ASN A 114 2.13 -0.16 -6.21
CA ASN A 114 3.35 -0.90 -6.48
C ASN A 114 4.34 -0.73 -5.33
N VAL A 115 4.66 -1.82 -4.62
CA VAL A 115 5.69 -1.86 -3.58
C VAL A 115 6.92 -2.58 -4.12
N LEU A 116 7.86 -1.81 -4.65
CA LEU A 116 9.03 -2.32 -5.37
C LEU A 116 10.14 -2.81 -4.43
N SER A 117 10.28 -2.17 -3.26
CA SER A 117 11.18 -2.61 -2.19
C SER A 117 10.88 -1.85 -0.89
N GLY A 118 11.21 -2.46 0.25
CA GLY A 118 11.08 -1.85 1.57
C GLY A 118 9.91 -2.40 2.40
N SER A 119 9.60 -1.72 3.50
CA SER A 119 8.59 -2.12 4.47
C SER A 119 7.34 -1.24 4.38
N VAL A 120 6.16 -1.86 4.30
CA VAL A 120 4.85 -1.22 4.39
C VAL A 120 4.15 -1.76 5.64
N GLU A 121 3.77 -0.87 6.55
CA GLU A 121 3.12 -1.28 7.80
C GLU A 121 1.64 -1.57 7.61
N SER A 122 0.96 -0.78 6.78
CA SER A 122 -0.44 -0.99 6.45
C SER A 122 -0.69 -0.61 5.00
N LEU A 123 -1.41 -1.47 4.30
CA LEU A 123 -1.88 -1.23 2.95
C LEU A 123 -3.40 -1.36 2.95
N ASN A 124 -4.11 -0.31 2.53
CA ASN A 124 -5.57 -0.28 2.42
C ASN A 124 -5.97 0.36 1.09
N VAL A 125 -6.48 -0.38 0.12
CA VAL A 125 -6.81 0.23 -1.20
C VAL A 125 -8.20 0.86 -1.25
N GLY A 126 -9.15 0.39 -0.43
CA GLY A 126 -10.37 1.13 -0.15
C GLY A 126 -11.53 0.69 -1.03
N GLY A 127 -12.14 1.60 -1.78
CA GLY A 127 -13.30 1.30 -2.60
C GLY A 127 -12.99 1.43 -4.08
N GLY A 128 -13.18 0.39 -4.86
CA GLY A 128 -12.83 0.36 -6.27
C GLY A 128 -12.36 -1.02 -6.67
N SER A 129 -12.05 -1.23 -7.95
CA SER A 129 -11.39 -2.45 -8.40
C SER A 129 -9.90 -2.19 -8.46
N ASP A 130 -9.20 -2.56 -7.40
CA ASP A 130 -7.83 -2.13 -7.14
C ASP A 130 -6.81 -3.16 -7.59
N THR A 131 -5.58 -2.71 -7.84
CA THR A 131 -4.45 -3.57 -8.22
C THR A 131 -3.27 -3.30 -7.30
N VAL A 132 -2.78 -4.35 -6.65
CA VAL A 132 -1.63 -4.28 -5.75
C VAL A 132 -0.55 -5.27 -6.17
N ASN A 133 0.66 -4.76 -6.38
CA ASN A 133 1.83 -5.55 -6.72
C ASN A 133 2.94 -5.36 -5.67
N ILE A 134 3.31 -6.45 -5.00
CA ILE A 134 4.38 -6.47 -4.00
C ILE A 134 5.57 -7.27 -4.56
N ALA A 135 6.67 -6.58 -4.83
CA ALA A 135 7.88 -7.20 -5.37
C ALA A 135 8.68 -7.98 -4.31
N THR A 136 9.60 -8.82 -4.78
CA THR A 136 10.51 -9.58 -3.92
C THR A 136 11.35 -8.66 -3.03
N GLY A 137 11.54 -9.05 -1.77
CA GLY A 137 12.32 -8.26 -0.80
C GLY A 137 11.55 -7.13 -0.13
N SER A 138 10.27 -6.94 -0.49
CA SER A 138 9.33 -6.10 0.26
C SER A 138 8.67 -6.90 1.39
N VAL A 139 8.27 -6.19 2.46
CA VAL A 139 7.47 -6.74 3.55
C VAL A 139 6.23 -5.87 3.74
N VAL A 140 5.05 -6.49 3.79
CA VAL A 140 3.79 -5.81 4.10
C VAL A 140 3.16 -6.44 5.34
N SER A 141 2.94 -5.65 6.38
CA SER A 141 2.50 -6.18 7.69
C SER A 141 1.00 -6.39 7.79
N ALA A 142 0.18 -5.61 7.08
CA ALA A 142 -1.27 -5.80 7.02
C ALA A 142 -1.82 -5.28 5.71
N VAL A 143 -2.78 -6.01 5.15
CA VAL A 143 -3.41 -5.67 3.86
C VAL A 143 -4.94 -5.77 4.00
N THR A 144 -5.60 -4.72 3.53
CA THR A 144 -7.05 -4.67 3.29
C THR A 144 -7.26 -4.22 1.85
N LEU A 145 -8.04 -4.95 1.04
CA LEU A 145 -8.35 -4.50 -0.31
C LEU A 145 -9.60 -3.61 -0.32
N GLY A 146 -10.67 -4.04 0.34
CA GLY A 146 -11.83 -3.24 0.63
C GLY A 146 -13.02 -3.67 -0.21
N ALA A 147 -13.57 -2.80 -1.05
CA ALA A 147 -14.79 -3.09 -1.80
C ALA A 147 -14.56 -2.95 -3.31
N GLY A 148 -14.92 -3.98 -4.07
CA GLY A 148 -14.77 -4.08 -5.52
C GLY A 148 -14.01 -5.35 -5.87
N ALA A 149 -13.75 -5.58 -7.16
CA ALA A 149 -13.06 -6.79 -7.60
C ALA A 149 -11.56 -6.51 -7.64
N ASP A 150 -10.83 -6.96 -6.62
CA ASP A 150 -9.44 -6.56 -6.42
C ASP A 150 -8.45 -7.60 -6.94
N TYR A 151 -7.28 -7.13 -7.35
CA TYR A 151 -6.15 -7.96 -7.73
C TYR A 151 -4.97 -7.72 -6.79
N PHE A 152 -4.51 -8.77 -6.11
CA PHE A 152 -3.34 -8.72 -5.24
C PHE A 152 -2.31 -9.76 -5.65
N SER A 153 -1.09 -9.32 -5.97
CA SER A 153 0.03 -10.20 -6.30
C SER A 153 1.24 -9.86 -5.42
N ALA A 154 1.68 -10.81 -4.59
CA ALA A 154 2.88 -10.65 -3.77
C ALA A 154 3.93 -11.73 -4.01
N PHE A 155 5.11 -11.28 -4.46
CA PHE A 155 6.36 -12.03 -4.42
C PHE A 155 7.22 -11.66 -3.21
N GLY A 156 6.90 -10.54 -2.54
CA GLY A 156 7.41 -10.19 -1.21
C GLY A 156 6.67 -10.91 -0.08
N ASP A 157 7.04 -10.62 1.17
CA ASP A 157 6.42 -11.23 2.34
C ASP A 157 5.17 -10.46 2.78
N VAL A 158 4.08 -11.19 3.05
CA VAL A 158 2.89 -10.66 3.72
C VAL A 158 2.95 -11.16 5.16
N ALA A 159 3.48 -10.32 6.04
CA ALA A 159 3.88 -10.67 7.40
C ALA A 159 2.72 -10.62 8.42
N GLY A 160 1.49 -10.38 7.97
CA GLY A 160 0.30 -10.40 8.81
C GLY A 160 -0.96 -10.73 8.03
N ASN A 161 -2.09 -10.14 8.42
CA ASN A 161 -3.39 -10.50 7.85
C ASN A 161 -3.60 -9.86 6.47
N LEU A 162 -4.28 -10.60 5.60
CA LEU A 162 -4.79 -10.14 4.32
C LEU A 162 -6.31 -10.30 4.31
N VAL A 163 -7.03 -9.21 4.09
CA VAL A 163 -8.48 -9.21 3.89
C VAL A 163 -8.78 -8.63 2.52
N ALA A 164 -9.37 -9.39 1.60
CA ALA A 164 -9.66 -8.85 0.27
C ALA A 164 -10.90 -7.95 0.33
N GLY A 165 -12.08 -8.44 0.69
CA GLY A 165 -13.11 -7.62 1.32
C GLY A 165 -14.49 -7.83 0.73
N GLY A 166 -14.79 -7.40 -0.48
CA GLY A 166 -16.07 -7.75 -1.08
C GLY A 166 -16.09 -7.42 -2.54
N GLY A 167 -16.54 -8.36 -3.35
CA GLY A 167 -16.30 -8.37 -4.79
C GLY A 167 -15.56 -9.68 -5.13
N ALA A 168 -15.31 -9.93 -6.41
CA ALA A 168 -14.68 -11.17 -6.83
C ALA A 168 -13.16 -10.95 -6.93
N ASP A 169 -12.44 -11.35 -5.89
CA ASP A 169 -11.05 -11.00 -5.69
C ASP A 169 -10.10 -12.04 -6.26
N THR A 170 -8.95 -11.59 -6.76
CA THR A 170 -7.86 -12.45 -7.24
C THR A 170 -6.61 -12.22 -6.42
N ILE A 171 -6.17 -13.25 -5.69
CA ILE A 171 -5.02 -13.17 -4.80
C ILE A 171 -3.98 -14.20 -5.23
N THR A 172 -2.77 -13.74 -5.53
CA THR A 172 -1.61 -14.60 -5.82
C THR A 172 -0.47 -14.28 -4.87
N LEU A 173 -0.06 -15.26 -4.07
CA LEU A 173 1.06 -15.15 -3.13
C LEU A 173 2.13 -16.17 -3.47
N ALA A 174 3.38 -15.74 -3.57
CA ALA A 174 4.51 -16.67 -3.62
C ALA A 174 4.61 -17.48 -2.31
N SER A 175 4.39 -16.83 -1.16
CA SER A 175 4.34 -17.45 0.15
C SER A 175 3.41 -16.71 1.11
N PHE A 176 2.77 -17.45 2.01
CA PHE A 176 2.00 -16.95 3.15
C PHE A 176 2.37 -17.77 4.39
N SER A 177 3.58 -17.53 4.90
CA SER A 177 4.24 -18.42 5.86
C SER A 177 4.18 -17.96 7.32
N LYS A 178 3.65 -16.76 7.60
CA LYS A 178 3.57 -16.25 8.96
C LYS A 178 2.59 -17.09 9.79
N SER A 179 3.11 -17.77 10.82
CA SER A 179 2.29 -18.54 11.75
C SER A 179 1.23 -17.65 12.41
N GLY A 180 -0.03 -18.07 12.34
CA GLY A 180 -1.17 -17.33 12.89
C GLY A 180 -1.70 -16.20 12.01
N ALA A 181 -1.10 -15.96 10.84
CA ALA A 181 -1.66 -15.02 9.87
C ALA A 181 -2.91 -15.61 9.21
N ILE A 182 -3.88 -14.73 8.95
CA ILE A 182 -5.15 -15.09 8.32
C ILE A 182 -5.23 -14.38 6.97
N LEU A 183 -5.43 -15.17 5.92
CA LEU A 183 -5.90 -14.72 4.62
C LEU A 183 -7.40 -14.96 4.55
N ASN A 184 -8.13 -13.89 4.27
CA ASN A 184 -9.56 -13.88 4.29
C ASN A 184 -10.06 -13.17 3.04
N ALA A 185 -10.66 -13.91 2.11
CA ALA A 185 -11.13 -13.35 0.85
C ALA A 185 -12.23 -12.33 1.12
N ASP A 186 -13.28 -12.67 1.87
CA ASP A 186 -14.29 -11.66 2.20
C ASP A 186 -14.11 -10.95 3.57
N SER A 187 -14.56 -9.71 3.67
CA SER A 187 -14.89 -9.04 4.93
C SER A 187 -16.13 -9.67 5.59
N SER A 188 -16.40 -9.36 6.86
CA SER A 188 -17.63 -9.84 7.53
C SER A 188 -18.91 -9.15 7.03
N ALA A 189 -18.79 -8.10 6.22
CA ALA A 189 -19.91 -7.25 5.80
C ALA A 189 -20.35 -7.48 4.36
N ASN A 190 -19.42 -7.82 3.45
CA ASN A 190 -19.64 -7.76 2.00
C ASN A 190 -19.40 -9.09 1.28
N GLY A 191 -19.48 -10.20 2.01
CA GLY A 191 -18.84 -11.44 1.58
C GLY A 191 -19.65 -12.35 0.67
N GLY A 192 -19.54 -12.19 -0.64
CA GLY A 192 -20.26 -13.04 -1.58
C GLY A 192 -19.69 -13.11 -2.99
N GLY A 193 -18.52 -12.52 -3.24
CA GLY A 193 -17.84 -12.68 -4.51
C GLY A 193 -17.30 -14.09 -4.69
N ALA A 194 -16.98 -14.46 -5.92
CA ALA A 194 -16.32 -15.74 -6.18
C ALA A 194 -14.81 -15.48 -6.26
N ASP A 195 -14.09 -15.84 -5.19
CA ASP A 195 -12.69 -15.44 -5.05
C ASP A 195 -11.73 -16.49 -5.61
N SER A 196 -10.59 -16.05 -6.12
CA SER A 196 -9.52 -16.91 -6.62
C SER A 196 -8.24 -16.66 -5.84
N ILE A 197 -7.87 -17.61 -4.98
CA ILE A 197 -6.68 -17.55 -4.13
C ILE A 197 -5.68 -18.60 -4.58
N SER A 198 -4.46 -18.18 -4.90
CA SER A 198 -3.33 -19.04 -5.23
C SER A 198 -2.14 -18.74 -4.31
N VAL A 199 -1.72 -19.72 -3.52
CA VAL A 199 -0.58 -19.60 -2.60
C VAL A 199 0.49 -20.63 -2.95
N GLY A 200 1.70 -20.18 -3.23
CA GLY A 200 2.84 -21.06 -3.51
C GLY A 200 3.22 -21.89 -2.27
N ILE A 201 3.53 -21.22 -1.17
CA ILE A 201 3.88 -21.88 0.11
C ILE A 201 2.98 -21.36 1.22
N LEU A 202 2.15 -22.23 1.80
CA LEU A 202 1.33 -21.93 2.96
C LEU A 202 2.04 -22.37 4.24
N GLY A 203 2.18 -21.48 5.23
CA GLY A 203 2.73 -21.82 6.54
C GLY A 203 1.85 -22.82 7.30
N ALA A 204 2.46 -23.67 8.12
CA ALA A 204 1.78 -24.77 8.82
C ALA A 204 0.59 -24.35 9.72
N ASN A 205 0.55 -23.08 10.14
CA ASN A 205 -0.47 -22.50 11.01
C ASN A 205 -1.10 -21.23 10.41
N ALA A 206 -1.12 -21.12 9.08
CA ALA A 206 -1.79 -20.03 8.40
C ALA A 206 -3.20 -20.47 7.96
N ASP A 207 -4.17 -19.60 8.13
CA ASP A 207 -5.55 -19.84 7.72
C ASP A 207 -5.84 -19.17 6.38
N ILE A 208 -6.52 -19.88 5.47
CA ILE A 208 -7.12 -19.30 4.26
C ILE A 208 -8.63 -19.51 4.32
N LYS A 209 -9.39 -18.44 4.13
CA LYS A 209 -10.86 -18.45 4.15
C LYS A 209 -11.37 -17.78 2.89
N GLY A 210 -12.15 -18.48 2.08
CA GLY A 210 -12.91 -17.87 0.98
C GLY A 210 -14.09 -17.07 1.52
N LYS A 211 -14.94 -17.77 2.29
CA LYS A 211 -16.19 -17.31 2.93
C LYS A 211 -17.39 -17.40 1.97
N GLY A 212 -17.99 -16.29 1.57
CA GLY A 212 -19.20 -16.33 0.77
C GLY A 212 -18.86 -16.60 -0.69
N GLY A 213 -19.87 -16.86 -1.52
CA GLY A 213 -19.64 -17.11 -2.93
C GLY A 213 -18.98 -18.46 -3.25
N SER A 214 -18.47 -18.57 -4.47
CA SER A 214 -17.97 -19.83 -5.05
C SER A 214 -16.45 -19.76 -5.22
N ASP A 215 -15.74 -19.91 -4.13
CA ASP A 215 -14.30 -19.66 -4.08
C ASP A 215 -13.47 -20.80 -4.66
N THR A 216 -12.33 -20.43 -5.23
CA THR A 216 -11.26 -21.33 -5.62
C THR A 216 -10.02 -21.03 -4.78
N ILE A 217 -9.55 -22.02 -4.02
CA ILE A 217 -8.31 -21.93 -3.24
C ILE A 217 -7.34 -23.00 -3.74
N SER A 218 -6.17 -22.56 -4.20
CA SER A 218 -5.08 -23.41 -4.64
C SER A 218 -3.84 -23.17 -3.78
N VAL A 219 -3.30 -24.24 -3.20
CA VAL A 219 -2.06 -24.21 -2.41
C VAL A 219 -1.08 -25.20 -3.03
N THR A 220 0.10 -24.73 -3.42
CA THR A 220 1.11 -25.59 -4.07
C THR A 220 1.87 -26.43 -3.04
N THR A 221 2.31 -25.80 -1.95
CA THR A 221 3.09 -26.45 -0.88
C THR A 221 2.57 -26.02 0.48
N ILE A 222 2.46 -26.96 1.42
CA ILE A 222 2.20 -26.68 2.84
C ILE A 222 3.52 -26.88 3.59
N GLY A 223 3.97 -25.85 4.31
CA GLY A 223 5.17 -25.90 5.13
C GLY A 223 5.03 -26.92 6.24
N SER A 224 6.11 -27.65 6.54
CA SER A 224 6.16 -28.54 7.71
C SER A 224 6.18 -27.70 8.99
N GLY A 225 5.18 -27.88 9.86
CA GLY A 225 5.20 -27.29 11.20
C GLY A 225 6.44 -27.75 11.98
N ALA A 226 7.04 -26.83 12.73
CA ALA A 226 8.07 -27.17 13.72
C ALA A 226 7.44 -27.82 14.96
#